data_AF-A0A2M8AV33-F1
#
_entry.id   AF-A0A2M8AV33-F1
#
_cell.length_a   1.000
_cell.length_b   1.000
_cell.length_c   1.000
_cell.angle_alpha   90.00
_cell.angle_beta   90.00
_cell.angle_gamma   90.00
#
_symmetry.space_group_name_H-M   'P 1'
#
loop_
_entity.id
_entity.type
_entity.pdbx_description
1 polymer ?
#
loop_
_entity_poly.entity_id
_entity_poly.type
_entity_poly.pdbx_seq_one_letter_code
_entity_poly.pdbx_strand_id
1 'polypeptide(L)'
;MARSRTTHMPKFSSLDKLAEFFETHDMGEYCDALPEVRFDIDIKRRTHIFALDEDLAEKVTTIAQVKQIPSIKLINEWLREKISEQAKVAA
;
A
#
# COMPACT_ATOMS: atom_id res chain seq x y z
N MET A 1 -0.09 -9.29 27.45
CA MET A 1 -0.67 -10.00 26.28
C MET A 1 -1.50 -11.15 26.84
N ALA A 2 -2.80 -11.18 26.54
CA ALA A 2 -3.70 -12.21 27.06
C ALA A 2 -3.34 -13.55 26.42
N ARG A 3 -3.25 -14.62 27.22
CA ARG A 3 -2.97 -15.97 26.73
C ARG A 3 -4.16 -16.43 25.88
N SER A 4 -3.96 -16.66 24.59
CA SER A 4 -4.96 -17.28 23.71
C SER A 4 -5.27 -18.68 24.22
N ARG A 5 -6.57 -19.02 24.28
CA ARG A 5 -7.02 -20.38 24.54
C ARG A 5 -6.54 -21.22 23.35
N THR A 6 -5.66 -22.19 23.60
CA THR A 6 -5.13 -23.07 22.55
C THR A 6 -6.27 -23.93 22.02
N THR A 7 -6.80 -23.59 20.85
CA THR A 7 -7.92 -24.31 20.23
C THR A 7 -7.38 -25.21 19.13
N HIS A 8 -7.67 -26.51 19.20
CA HIS A 8 -7.26 -27.45 18.16
C HIS A 8 -8.07 -27.22 16.88
N MET A 9 -7.40 -27.23 15.72
CA MET A 9 -8.05 -27.10 14.42
C MET A 9 -8.98 -28.30 14.17
N PRO A 10 -10.29 -28.09 13.89
CA PRO A 10 -11.21 -29.18 13.60
C PRO A 10 -10.95 -29.81 12.23
N LYS A 11 -11.39 -31.07 12.06
CA LYS A 11 -11.34 -31.77 10.77
C LYS A 11 -12.64 -31.52 10.01
N PHE A 12 -12.54 -31.16 8.74
CA PHE A 12 -13.69 -30.88 7.88
C PHE A 12 -14.00 -32.07 6.96
N SER A 13 -15.30 -32.37 6.81
CA SER A 13 -15.77 -33.46 5.93
C SER A 13 -16.02 -33.02 4.49
N SER A 14 -16.01 -31.71 4.21
CA SER A 14 -16.19 -31.13 2.87
C SER A 14 -15.56 -29.73 2.80
N LEU A 15 -15.29 -29.26 1.58
CA LEU A 15 -14.78 -27.90 1.34
C LEU A 15 -15.79 -26.82 1.75
N ASP A 16 -17.09 -27.04 1.54
CA ASP A 16 -18.14 -26.09 1.92
C ASP A 16 -18.14 -25.81 3.43
N LYS A 17 -17.97 -26.86 4.24
CA LYS A 17 -17.88 -26.73 5.71
C LYS A 17 -16.59 -26.04 6.16
N LEU A 18 -15.51 -26.20 5.40
CA LEU A 18 -14.28 -25.46 5.66
C LEU A 18 -14.50 -23.98 5.36
N ALA A 19 -15.10 -23.64 4.22
CA ALA A 19 -15.41 -22.25 3.86
C ALA A 19 -16.34 -21.60 4.89
N GLU A 20 -17.42 -22.27 5.28
CA GLU A 20 -18.35 -21.80 6.33
C GLU A 20 -17.63 -21.55 7.65
N PHE A 21 -16.67 -22.41 8.02
CA PHE A 21 -15.85 -22.21 9.21
C PHE A 21 -14.96 -20.97 9.11
N PHE A 22 -14.36 -20.71 7.94
CA PHE A 22 -13.56 -19.51 7.72
C PHE A 22 -14.37 -18.21 7.75
N GLU A 23 -15.65 -18.26 7.38
CA GLU A 23 -16.54 -17.09 7.43
C GLU A 23 -17.07 -16.81 8.84
N THR A 24 -17.25 -17.86 9.65
CA THR A 24 -17.95 -17.77 10.94
C THR A 24 -17.03 -17.72 12.15
N HIS A 25 -15.74 -18.07 12.00
CA HIS A 25 -14.78 -18.16 13.10
C HIS A 25 -13.59 -17.21 12.88
N ASP A 26 -13.07 -16.65 13.97
CA ASP A 26 -11.83 -15.88 13.95
C ASP A 26 -10.61 -16.82 13.90
N MET A 27 -9.87 -16.78 12.80
CA MET A 27 -8.64 -17.56 12.63
C MET A 27 -7.52 -17.16 13.59
N GLY A 28 -7.60 -15.94 14.18
CA GLY A 28 -6.71 -15.49 15.23
C GLY A 28 -6.69 -16.41 16.45
N GLU A 29 -7.82 -17.08 16.75
CA GLU A 29 -7.93 -18.04 17.86
C GLU A 29 -7.20 -19.37 17.61
N TYR A 30 -6.82 -19.63 16.37
CA TYR A 30 -6.16 -20.85 15.91
C TYR A 30 -4.70 -20.61 15.48
N CYS A 31 -4.17 -19.40 15.65
CA CYS A 31 -2.79 -19.05 15.28
C CYS A 31 -1.74 -20.02 15.85
N ASP A 32 -1.91 -20.48 17.10
CA ASP A 32 -0.99 -21.42 17.76
C ASP A 32 -1.05 -22.85 17.18
N ALA A 33 -2.15 -23.19 16.49
CA ALA A 33 -2.35 -24.50 15.85
C ALA A 33 -1.93 -24.51 14.37
N LEU A 34 -1.70 -23.34 13.78
CA LEU A 34 -1.24 -23.21 12.40
C LEU A 34 0.30 -23.34 12.34
N PRO A 35 0.84 -24.00 11.30
CA PRO A 35 2.29 -24.10 11.14
C PRO A 35 2.90 -22.71 10.90
N GLU A 36 4.04 -22.44 11.55
CA GLU A 36 4.81 -21.22 11.29
C GLU A 36 5.31 -21.25 9.84
N VAL A 37 4.94 -20.23 9.05
CA VAL A 37 5.43 -20.04 7.68
C VAL A 37 6.24 -18.77 7.62
N ARG A 38 7.48 -18.88 7.12
CA ARG A 38 8.33 -17.74 6.82
C ARG A 38 8.22 -17.42 5.34
N PHE A 39 7.85 -16.18 5.04
CA PHE A 39 7.78 -15.66 3.68
C PHE A 39 8.33 -14.24 3.66
N ASP A 40 9.01 -13.90 2.57
CA ASP A 40 9.53 -12.56 2.35
C ASP A 40 8.53 -11.75 1.55
N ILE A 41 8.15 -10.59 2.08
CA ILE A 41 7.32 -9.62 1.37
C ILE A 41 8.25 -8.53 0.82
N ASP A 42 8.49 -8.53 -0.48
CA ASP A 42 9.20 -7.45 -1.17
C ASP A 42 8.20 -6.50 -1.85
N ILE A 43 7.78 -5.47 -1.11
CA ILE A 43 6.92 -4.42 -1.65
C ILE A 43 7.77 -3.44 -2.47
N LYS A 44 7.96 -3.74 -3.76
CA LYS A 44 8.69 -2.84 -4.67
C LYS A 44 7.86 -1.62 -5.03
N ARG A 45 8.27 -0.43 -4.56
CA ARG A 45 7.80 0.84 -5.12
C ARG A 45 8.36 1.01 -6.52
N ARG A 46 7.49 1.30 -7.50
CA ARG A 46 7.92 1.72 -8.84
C ARG A 46 8.24 3.21 -8.78
N THR A 47 9.51 3.56 -8.99
CA THR A 47 9.97 4.95 -9.03
C THR A 47 10.41 5.28 -10.44
N HIS A 48 9.85 6.35 -11.00
CA HIS A 48 10.25 6.91 -12.28
C HIS A 48 11.07 8.17 -12.04
N ILE A 49 12.26 8.26 -12.65
CA ILE A 49 13.17 9.40 -12.54
C ILE A 49 13.12 10.16 -13.85
N PHE A 50 12.92 11.47 -13.77
CA PHE A 50 12.90 12.38 -14.92
C PHE A 50 13.95 13.46 -14.70
N ALA A 51 14.65 13.83 -15.77
CA ALA A 51 15.53 14.98 -15.77
C ALA A 51 14.69 16.26 -15.83
N LEU A 52 15.14 17.31 -15.14
CA LEU A 52 14.62 18.66 -15.22
C LEU A 52 15.74 19.58 -15.66
N ASP A 53 15.43 20.57 -16.48
CA ASP A 53 16.38 21.64 -16.80
C ASP A 53 16.76 22.40 -15.53
N GLU A 54 18.00 22.88 -15.45
CA GLU A 54 18.57 23.52 -14.25
C GLU A 54 17.72 24.70 -13.79
N ASP A 55 17.33 25.59 -14.70
CA ASP A 55 16.55 26.78 -14.37
C ASP A 55 15.16 26.44 -13.83
N LEU A 56 14.58 25.32 -14.29
CA LEU A 56 13.29 24.83 -13.81
C LEU A 56 13.45 24.20 -12.42
N ALA A 57 14.52 23.42 -12.20
CA ALA A 57 14.83 22.81 -10.92
C ALA A 57 15.06 23.86 -9.81
N GLU A 58 15.78 24.94 -10.14
CA GLU A 58 15.97 26.08 -9.23
C GLU A 58 14.64 26.72 -8.83
N LYS A 59 13.80 27.07 -9.82
CA LYS A 59 12.48 27.69 -9.58
C LYS A 59 11.59 26.81 -8.71
N VAL A 60 11.51 25.51 -9.02
CA VAL A 60 10.74 24.54 -8.23
C VAL A 60 11.24 24.53 -6.80
N THR A 61 12.56 24.50 -6.60
CA THR A 61 13.17 24.45 -5.27
C THR A 61 12.86 25.71 -4.47
N THR A 62 12.99 26.90 -5.05
CA THR A 62 12.63 28.16 -4.40
C THR A 62 11.16 28.18 -3.97
N ILE A 63 10.24 27.77 -4.86
CA ILE A 63 8.81 27.76 -4.56
C ILE A 63 8.49 26.73 -3.47
N ALA A 64 9.11 25.56 -3.53
CA ALA A 64 8.95 24.50 -2.53
C ALA A 64 9.43 24.94 -1.13
N GLN A 65 10.56 25.65 -1.07
CA GLN A 65 11.09 26.24 0.16
C GLN A 65 10.13 27.27 0.76
N VAL A 66 9.62 28.21 -0.04
CA VAL A 66 8.65 29.22 0.41
C VAL A 66 7.36 28.55 0.93
N LYS A 67 6.93 27.47 0.29
CA LYS A 67 5.75 26.69 0.69
C LYS A 67 6.02 25.68 1.81
N GLN A 68 7.27 25.55 2.29
CA GLN A 68 7.70 24.56 3.28
C GLN A 68 7.28 23.12 2.94
N ILE A 69 7.36 22.75 1.67
CA ILE A 69 7.08 21.38 1.21
C ILE A 69 8.25 20.83 0.40
N PRO A 70 8.39 19.50 0.28
CA PRO A 70 9.41 18.92 -0.59
C PRO A 70 9.17 19.24 -2.07
N SER A 71 10.22 19.53 -2.84
CA SER A 71 10.15 19.74 -4.29
C SER A 71 9.44 18.60 -5.02
N ILE A 72 9.67 17.35 -4.63
CA ILE A 72 8.98 16.17 -5.20
C ILE A 72 7.46 16.21 -5.00
N LYS A 73 6.98 16.75 -3.88
CA LYS A 73 5.54 16.87 -3.62
C LYS A 73 4.94 17.91 -4.56
N LEU A 74 5.58 19.08 -4.64
CA LEU A 74 5.17 20.18 -5.51
C LEU A 74 5.12 19.76 -6.99
N ILE A 75 6.17 19.08 -7.47
CA ILE A 75 6.25 18.57 -8.85
C ILE A 75 5.08 17.62 -9.14
N ASN A 76 4.79 16.68 -8.23
CA ASN A 76 3.71 15.73 -8.42
C ASN A 76 2.33 16.38 -8.41
N GLU A 77 2.10 17.39 -7.56
CA GLU A 77 0.84 18.14 -7.51
C GLU A 77 0.61 18.89 -8.82
N TRP A 78 1.60 19.65 -9.29
CA TRP A 78 1.50 20.37 -10.57
C TRP A 78 1.35 19.44 -11.78
N LEU A 79 2.08 18.32 -11.82
CA LEU A 79 1.92 17.33 -12.90
C LEU A 79 0.50 16.77 -12.93
N ARG A 80 -0.09 16.46 -11.76
CA ARG A 80 -1.47 15.96 -11.68
C ARG A 80 -2.47 16.99 -12.18
N GLU A 81 -2.31 18.25 -11.77
CA GLU A 81 -3.15 19.35 -12.23
C GLU A 81 -3.09 19.50 -13.75
N LYS A 82 -1.88 19.55 -14.32
CA LYS A 82 -1.68 19.71 -15.76
C LYS A 82 -2.21 18.53 -16.58
N ILE A 83 -2.00 17.30 -16.11
CA ILE A 83 -2.57 16.12 -16.76
C ILE A 83 -4.10 16.17 -16.72
N SER A 84 -4.70 16.58 -15.59
CA SER A 84 -6.15 16.69 -15.47
C SER A 84 -6.74 17.77 -16.40
N GLU A 85 -6.06 18.91 -16.52
CA GLU A 85 -6.44 19.96 -17.47
C GLU A 85 -6.43 19.43 -18.91
N GLN A 86 -5.37 18.73 -19.32
CA GLN A 86 -5.28 18.18 -20.69
C GLN A 86 -6.29 17.06 -20.95
N ALA A 87 -6.54 16.18 -19.97
CA ALA A 87 -7.52 15.11 -20.09
C ALA A 87 -8.95 15.63 -20.28
N LYS A 88 -9.29 16.80 -19.73
CA LYS A 88 -10.59 17.46 -19.92
C LYS A 88 -10.73 18.12 -21.29
N VAL A 89 -9.62 18.54 -21.90
CA VAL A 89 -9.61 19.16 -23.24
C VAL A 89 -9.66 18.11 -24.35
N ALA A 90 -9.22 16.89 -24.07
CA ALA A 90 -9.23 15.76 -25.00
C ALA A 90 -10.53 14.92 -24.98
N ALA A 91 -11.50 15.27 -24.14
CA ALA A 91 -12.80 14.61 -24.00
C ALA A 91 -13.92 15.50 -24.60
#